data_AF-A0A9P5S7J4-F1
#
_entry.id   AF-A0A9P5S7J4-F1
#
_cell.length_a   1.000
_cell.length_b   1.000
_cell.length_c   1.000
_cell.angle_alpha   90.00
_cell.angle_beta   90.00
_cell.angle_gamma   90.00
#
_symmetry.space_group_name_H-M   'P 1'
#
loop_
_entity.id
_entity.type
_entity.pdbx_description
1 polymer ?
#
loop_
_entity_poly.entity_id
_entity_poly.type
_entity_poly.pdbx_seq_one_letter_code
_entity_poly.pdbx_strand_id
1 'polypeptide(L)'
;ERVITMNLWSSELSKLAANALLAQRISSINALSAICEATGADVDEVAYACGTDSRIGPKFLKASVGFGGSCFQKDILNLVYLSEQLYLPEVAAYWKSVVTMNEYQKMRFTHRIVRTLFNTVTNKRIALLGFAFKKDTGDTRESAAITL
;
A
#
# COMPACT_ATOMS: atom_id res chain seq x y z
N GLU A 1 11.88 6.55 -28.35
CA GLU A 1 11.75 7.89 -27.72
C GLU A 1 11.45 7.77 -26.23
N ARG A 2 11.93 8.72 -25.40
CA ARG A 2 11.71 8.74 -23.94
C ARG A 2 10.82 9.90 -23.46
N VAL A 3 10.29 10.72 -24.37
CA VAL A 3 9.41 11.86 -24.06
C VAL A 3 8.02 11.57 -24.64
N ILE A 4 6.99 11.74 -23.83
CA ILE A 4 5.58 11.59 -24.23
C ILE A 4 4.92 12.97 -24.11
N THR A 5 4.36 13.48 -25.20
CA THR A 5 3.66 14.78 -25.23
C THR A 5 2.16 14.59 -25.24
N MET A 6 1.44 15.36 -24.42
CA MET A 6 -0.02 15.31 -24.30
C MET A 6 -0.57 16.67 -23.82
N ASN A 7 -1.90 16.80 -23.70
CA ASN A 7 -2.51 18.00 -23.12
C ASN A 7 -2.30 18.07 -21.60
N LEU A 8 -2.53 19.26 -21.03
CA LEU A 8 -2.31 19.54 -19.61
C LEU A 8 -3.06 18.58 -18.68
N TRP A 9 -4.38 18.46 -18.85
CA TRP A 9 -5.23 17.61 -17.99
C TRP A 9 -4.82 16.13 -18.05
N SER A 10 -4.51 15.62 -19.25
CA SER A 10 -4.00 14.26 -19.43
C SER A 10 -2.66 14.06 -18.71
N SER A 11 -1.78 15.05 -18.74
CA SER A 11 -0.48 14.99 -18.05
C SER A 11 -0.64 14.94 -16.52
N GLU A 12 -1.48 15.83 -15.98
CA GLU A 12 -1.74 15.90 -14.53
C GLU A 12 -2.41 14.63 -14.02
N LEU A 13 -3.46 14.17 -14.70
CA LEU A 13 -4.17 12.94 -14.32
C LEU A 13 -3.27 11.70 -14.44
N SER A 14 -2.43 11.62 -15.48
CA SER A 14 -1.50 10.50 -15.66
C SER A 14 -0.57 10.33 -14.46
N LYS A 15 -0.14 11.44 -13.83
CA LYS A 15 0.72 11.36 -12.63
C LYS A 15 -0.02 10.79 -11.42
N LEU A 16 -1.25 11.25 -11.17
CA LEU A 16 -2.11 10.72 -10.11
C LEU A 16 -2.42 9.25 -10.33
N ALA A 17 -2.82 8.89 -11.55
CA ALA A 17 -3.16 7.52 -11.94
C ALA A 17 -1.97 6.57 -11.79
N ALA A 18 -0.77 6.95 -12.25
CA ALA A 18 0.42 6.11 -12.13
C ALA A 18 0.77 5.81 -10.67
N ASN A 19 0.71 6.81 -9.79
CA ASN A 19 0.98 6.63 -8.36
C ASN A 19 -0.11 5.77 -7.69
N ALA A 20 -1.38 5.96 -8.05
CA ALA A 20 -2.49 5.15 -7.56
C ALA A 20 -2.37 3.68 -7.98
N LEU A 21 -2.01 3.40 -9.24
CA LEU A 21 -1.79 2.04 -9.75
C LEU A 21 -0.62 1.34 -9.05
N LEU A 22 0.48 2.05 -8.76
CA LEU A 22 1.60 1.48 -8.01
C LEU A 22 1.20 1.13 -6.57
N ALA A 23 0.48 2.02 -5.89
CA ALA A 23 -0.01 1.79 -4.54
C ALA A 23 -1.04 0.66 -4.50
N GLN A 24 -1.92 0.59 -5.51
CA GLN A 24 -2.91 -0.47 -5.64
C GLN A 24 -2.25 -1.85 -5.70
N ARG A 25 -1.16 -2.02 -6.46
CA ARG A 25 -0.43 -3.31 -6.51
C ARG A 25 0.07 -3.75 -5.14
N ILE A 26 0.57 -2.81 -4.33
CA ILE A 26 1.02 -3.09 -2.96
C ILE A 26 -0.18 -3.51 -2.09
N SER A 27 -1.30 -2.77 -2.13
CA SER A 27 -2.50 -3.13 -1.38
C SER A 27 -3.08 -4.48 -1.82
N SER A 28 -3.06 -4.79 -3.12
CA SER A 28 -3.53 -6.08 -3.65
C SER A 28 -2.69 -7.25 -3.14
N ILE A 29 -1.36 -7.14 -3.17
CA ILE A 29 -0.51 -8.24 -2.65
C ILE A 29 -0.58 -8.36 -1.12
N ASN A 30 -0.77 -7.25 -0.40
CA ASN A 30 -1.02 -7.26 1.04
C ASN A 30 -2.35 -7.95 1.38
N ALA A 31 -3.41 -7.72 0.60
CA ALA A 31 -4.68 -8.43 0.77
C ALA A 31 -4.51 -9.94 0.56
N LEU A 32 -3.76 -10.36 -0.46
CA LEU A 32 -3.42 -11.77 -0.68
C LEU A 32 -2.57 -12.34 0.46
N SER A 33 -1.70 -11.54 1.10
CA SER A 33 -0.90 -11.99 2.24
C SER A 33 -1.78 -12.44 3.41
N ALA A 34 -2.91 -11.77 3.65
CA ALA A 34 -3.84 -12.18 4.70
C ALA A 34 -4.53 -13.51 4.37
N ILE A 35 -4.85 -13.76 3.09
CA ILE A 35 -5.37 -15.06 2.64
C ILE A 35 -4.32 -16.15 2.82
N CYS A 36 -3.08 -15.90 2.40
CA CYS A 36 -1.96 -16.83 2.53
C CYS A 36 -1.77 -17.26 3.99
N GLU A 37 -1.80 -16.31 4.93
CA GLU A 37 -1.72 -16.62 6.37
C GLU A 37 -2.90 -17.46 6.89
N ALA A 38 -4.09 -17.31 6.32
CA ALA A 38 -5.29 -18.07 6.72
C ALA A 38 -5.32 -19.49 6.12
N THR A 39 -4.66 -19.71 4.99
CA THR A 39 -4.67 -20.99 4.26
C THR A 39 -3.37 -21.80 4.38
N GLY A 40 -2.30 -21.17 4.86
CA GLY A 40 -0.96 -21.78 4.95
C GLY A 40 -0.13 -21.65 3.66
N ALA A 41 -0.56 -20.83 2.70
CA ALA A 41 0.24 -20.52 1.51
C ALA A 41 1.33 -19.47 1.82
N ASP A 42 2.32 -19.34 0.94
CA ASP A 42 3.35 -18.29 1.01
C ASP A 42 3.05 -17.15 0.02
N VAL A 43 2.97 -15.92 0.53
CA VAL A 43 2.71 -14.73 -0.28
C VAL A 43 3.84 -14.43 -1.27
N ASP A 44 5.09 -14.78 -0.94
CA ASP A 44 6.23 -14.56 -1.83
C ASP A 44 6.20 -15.54 -3.02
N GLU A 45 5.75 -16.79 -2.81
CA GLU A 45 5.51 -17.75 -3.90
C GLU A 45 4.35 -17.30 -4.79
N VAL A 46 3.24 -16.86 -4.19
CA VAL A 46 2.08 -16.31 -4.93
C VAL A 46 2.49 -15.07 -5.73
N ALA A 47 3.23 -14.14 -5.13
CA ALA A 47 3.73 -12.95 -5.79
C ALA A 47 4.64 -13.30 -6.98
N TYR A 48 5.54 -14.26 -6.79
CA TYR A 48 6.43 -14.74 -7.84
C TYR A 48 5.62 -15.32 -9.02
N ALA A 49 4.69 -16.23 -8.74
CA ALA A 49 3.85 -16.86 -9.76
C ALA A 49 3.05 -15.82 -10.55
N CYS A 50 2.35 -14.90 -9.88
CA CYS A 50 1.61 -13.82 -10.54
C CYS A 50 2.53 -12.88 -11.34
N GLY A 51 3.73 -12.60 -10.84
CA GLY A 51 4.71 -11.73 -11.48
C GLY A 51 5.33 -12.30 -12.75
N THR A 52 5.24 -13.61 -12.99
CA THR A 52 5.72 -14.25 -14.23
C THR A 52 4.86 -13.89 -15.45
N ASP A 53 3.59 -13.52 -15.25
CA ASP A 53 2.76 -13.02 -16.33
C ASP A 53 3.22 -11.61 -16.73
N SER A 54 3.75 -11.49 -17.95
CA SER A 54 4.28 -10.23 -18.49
C SER A 54 3.28 -9.06 -18.50
N ARG A 55 1.97 -9.33 -18.48
CA ARG A 55 0.92 -8.30 -18.41
C ARG A 55 0.80 -7.70 -17.01
N ILE A 56 1.21 -8.45 -15.99
CA ILE A 56 1.26 -8.01 -14.59
C ILE A 56 2.66 -7.48 -14.26
N GLY A 57 3.69 -8.25 -14.61
CA GLY A 57 5.10 -7.97 -14.31
C GLY A 57 5.47 -8.15 -12.82
N PRO A 58 6.77 -8.33 -12.50
CA PRO A 58 7.21 -8.74 -11.16
C PRO A 58 7.37 -7.59 -10.16
N LYS A 59 7.33 -6.34 -10.61
CA LYS A 59 7.63 -5.17 -9.76
C LYS A 59 6.43 -4.79 -8.90
N PHE A 60 6.70 -4.17 -7.74
CA PHE A 60 5.66 -3.69 -6.81
C PHE A 60 4.71 -4.79 -6.31
N LEU A 61 5.19 -6.04 -6.23
CA LEU A 61 4.47 -7.20 -5.69
C LEU A 61 5.12 -7.74 -4.41
N LYS A 62 5.82 -6.90 -3.65
CA LYS A 62 6.37 -7.31 -2.35
C LYS A 62 5.39 -6.91 -1.25
N ALA A 63 4.83 -7.92 -0.56
CA ALA A 63 4.01 -7.67 0.61
C ALA A 63 4.82 -6.99 1.73
N SER A 64 4.17 -6.12 2.49
CA SER A 64 4.77 -5.35 3.57
C SER A 64 3.75 -5.05 4.67
N VAL A 65 4.19 -4.40 5.73
CA VAL A 65 3.30 -3.86 6.79
C VAL A 65 2.33 -2.80 6.26
N GLY A 66 2.68 -2.16 5.14
CA GLY A 66 1.92 -1.10 4.51
C GLY A 66 2.86 -0.19 3.72
N PHE A 67 2.36 0.44 2.66
CA PHE A 67 3.09 1.52 2.02
C PHE A 67 3.03 2.79 2.88
N GLY A 68 4.04 3.64 2.70
CA GLY A 68 4.13 4.96 3.30
C GLY A 68 4.75 5.97 2.34
N GLY A 69 5.22 7.08 2.88
CA GLY A 69 5.79 8.18 2.10
C GLY A 69 4.75 9.20 1.65
N SER A 70 5.22 10.42 1.38
CA SER A 70 4.34 11.57 1.11
C SER A 70 3.49 11.51 -0.17
N CYS A 71 3.74 10.56 -1.08
CA CYS A 71 3.12 10.55 -2.41
C CYS A 71 1.88 9.67 -2.49
N PHE A 72 1.95 8.37 -2.14
CA PHE A 72 0.88 7.43 -2.48
C PHE A 72 -0.46 7.75 -1.82
N GLN A 73 -0.49 7.88 -0.50
CA GLN A 73 -1.74 8.16 0.22
C GLN A 73 -2.31 9.52 -0.19
N LYS A 74 -1.47 10.55 -0.31
CA LYS A 74 -1.87 11.89 -0.74
C LYS A 74 -2.50 11.87 -2.13
N ASP A 75 -1.84 11.25 -3.11
CA ASP A 75 -2.29 11.26 -4.50
C ASP A 75 -3.56 10.43 -4.70
N ILE A 76 -3.70 9.31 -3.98
CA ILE A 76 -4.95 8.53 -4.00
C ILE A 76 -6.10 9.33 -3.36
N LEU A 77 -5.87 9.99 -2.23
CA LEU A 77 -6.91 10.80 -1.59
C LEU A 77 -7.31 12.00 -2.45
N ASN A 78 -6.37 12.60 -3.18
CA ASN A 78 -6.69 13.61 -4.19
C ASN A 78 -7.55 13.03 -5.32
N LEU A 79 -7.27 11.82 -5.79
CA LEU A 79 -8.06 11.14 -6.82
C LEU A 79 -9.48 10.79 -6.34
N VAL A 80 -9.61 10.36 -5.08
CA VAL A 80 -10.90 10.13 -4.42
C VAL A 80 -11.69 11.43 -4.38
N TYR A 81 -11.09 12.51 -3.85
CA TYR A 81 -11.72 13.82 -3.78
C TYR A 81 -12.13 14.34 -5.15
N LEU A 82 -11.26 14.26 -6.16
CA LEU A 82 -11.59 14.64 -7.53
C LEU A 82 -12.79 13.85 -8.07
N SER A 83 -12.84 12.53 -7.81
CA SER A 83 -13.95 11.68 -8.24
C SER A 83 -15.27 12.09 -7.56
N GLU A 84 -15.24 12.46 -6.27
CA GLU A 84 -16.41 12.98 -5.54
C GLU A 84 -16.89 14.32 -6.12
N GLN A 85 -15.98 15.24 -6.43
CA GLN A 85 -16.32 16.53 -7.04
C GLN A 85 -16.90 16.39 -8.46
N LEU A 86 -16.54 15.32 -9.18
CA LEU A 86 -17.10 14.97 -10.48
C LEU A 86 -18.39 14.13 -10.37
N TYR A 87 -18.92 13.92 -9.17
CA TYR A 87 -20.12 13.12 -8.92
C TYR A 87 -19.99 11.65 -9.37
N LEU A 88 -18.79 11.06 -9.17
CA LEU A 88 -18.47 9.65 -9.48
C LEU A 88 -18.21 8.85 -8.19
N PRO A 89 -19.24 8.56 -7.38
CA PRO A 89 -19.06 7.93 -6.06
C PRO A 89 -18.50 6.51 -6.13
N GLU A 90 -18.82 5.73 -7.16
CA GLU A 90 -18.29 4.37 -7.34
C GLU A 90 -16.78 4.39 -7.60
N VAL A 91 -16.31 5.39 -8.37
CA VAL A 91 -14.87 5.58 -8.66
C VAL A 91 -14.14 6.05 -7.41
N ALA A 92 -14.73 6.97 -6.65
CA ALA A 92 -14.20 7.40 -5.36
C ALA A 92 -14.05 6.22 -4.38
N ALA A 93 -15.10 5.39 -4.25
CA ALA A 93 -15.08 4.21 -3.39
C ALA A 93 -14.02 3.19 -3.80
N TYR A 94 -13.86 2.95 -5.11
CA TYR A 94 -12.83 2.06 -5.64
C TYR A 94 -11.42 2.49 -5.21
N TRP A 95 -11.04 3.74 -5.46
CA TRP A 95 -9.71 4.22 -5.08
C TRP A 95 -9.52 4.34 -3.58
N LYS A 96 -10.58 4.69 -2.84
CA LYS A 96 -10.55 4.71 -1.38
C LYS A 96 -10.22 3.35 -0.78
N SER A 97 -10.70 2.26 -1.39
CA SER A 97 -10.43 0.89 -0.94
C SER A 97 -8.92 0.56 -0.88
N VAL A 98 -8.11 1.16 -1.75
CA VAL A 98 -6.65 0.97 -1.75
C VAL A 98 -6.02 1.47 -0.46
N VAL A 99 -6.46 2.65 0.01
CA VAL A 99 -6.01 3.24 1.29
C VAL A 99 -6.57 2.45 2.46
N THR A 100 -7.86 2.10 2.42
CA THR A 100 -8.50 1.29 3.48
C THR A 100 -7.77 -0.04 3.69
N MET A 101 -7.36 -0.71 2.61
CA MET A 101 -6.58 -1.96 2.69
C MET A 101 -5.19 -1.74 3.29
N ASN A 102 -4.55 -0.59 3.01
CA ASN A 102 -3.26 -0.25 3.60
C ASN A 102 -3.36 -0.06 5.12
N GLU A 103 -4.38 0.66 5.58
CA GLU A 103 -4.63 0.85 7.03
C GLU A 103 -5.02 -0.47 7.71
N TYR A 104 -5.84 -1.30 7.06
CA TYR A 104 -6.14 -2.64 7.53
C TYR A 104 -4.87 -3.47 7.75
N GLN A 105 -3.93 -3.45 6.80
CA GLN A 105 -2.69 -4.23 6.90
C GLN A 105 -1.83 -3.80 8.10
N LYS A 106 -1.68 -2.48 8.32
CA LYS A 106 -0.96 -1.93 9.48
C LYS A 106 -1.60 -2.41 10.79
N MET A 107 -2.91 -2.23 10.92
CA MET A 107 -3.67 -2.62 12.11
C MET A 107 -3.59 -4.12 12.39
N ARG A 108 -3.76 -4.94 11.35
CA ARG A 108 -3.70 -6.41 11.44
C ARG A 108 -2.34 -6.87 11.93
N PHE A 109 -1.26 -6.24 11.47
CA PHE A 109 0.09 -6.55 11.91
C PHE A 109 0.29 -6.20 13.39
N THR A 110 -0.11 -5.01 13.84
CA THR A 110 -0.03 -4.63 15.26
C THR A 110 -0.86 -5.57 16.14
N HIS A 111 -2.09 -5.91 15.74
CA HIS A 111 -2.91 -6.89 16.46
C HIS A 111 -2.25 -8.27 16.54
N ARG A 112 -1.56 -8.72 15.48
CA ARG A 112 -0.82 -9.97 15.50
C ARG A 112 0.33 -9.93 16.51
N ILE A 113 1.05 -8.82 16.64
CA ILE A 113 2.09 -8.65 17.68
C ILE A 113 1.47 -8.81 19.07
N VAL A 114 0.39 -8.08 19.37
CA VAL A 114 -0.28 -8.13 20.69
C VAL A 114 -0.78 -9.55 20.99
N ARG A 115 -1.39 -10.22 20.02
CA ARG A 115 -1.87 -11.60 20.16
C ARG A 115 -0.73 -12.58 20.42
N THR A 116 0.40 -12.41 19.73
CA THR A 116 1.60 -13.26 19.92
C THR A 116 2.22 -13.04 21.30
N LEU A 117 2.06 -11.84 21.88
CA LEU A 117 2.52 -11.49 23.22
C LEU A 117 1.48 -11.76 24.32
N PHE A 118 0.62 -12.76 24.13
CA PHE A 118 -0.41 -13.19 25.09
C PHE A 118 -1.46 -12.12 25.40
N ASN A 119 -1.87 -11.36 24.38
CA ASN A 119 -2.89 -10.30 24.45
C ASN A 119 -2.55 -9.16 25.43
N THR A 120 -1.29 -8.99 25.83
CA THR A 120 -0.86 -7.86 26.65
C THR A 120 0.56 -7.42 26.29
N VAL A 121 0.76 -6.12 26.18
CA VAL A 121 2.08 -5.50 25.99
C VAL A 121 2.49 -4.64 27.19
N THR A 122 1.67 -4.60 28.23
CA THR A 122 1.94 -3.84 29.45
C THR A 122 3.26 -4.28 30.07
N ASN A 123 4.15 -3.31 30.33
CA ASN A 123 5.50 -3.52 30.88
C ASN A 123 6.43 -4.41 30.04
N LYS A 124 6.11 -4.70 28.78
CA LYS A 124 7.02 -5.36 27.84
C LYS A 124 7.85 -4.32 27.10
N ARG A 125 9.15 -4.58 26.95
CA ARG A 125 10.04 -3.78 26.09
C ARG A 125 10.05 -4.39 24.70
N ILE A 126 9.69 -3.61 23.69
CA ILE A 126 9.65 -4.03 22.29
C ILE A 126 10.62 -3.15 21.51
N ALA A 127 11.57 -3.77 20.80
CA ALA A 127 12.48 -3.05 19.92
C ALA A 127 11.81 -2.84 18.55
N LEU A 128 11.83 -1.61 18.05
CA LEU A 128 11.38 -1.25 16.70
C LEU A 128 12.60 -1.02 15.82
N LEU A 129 12.83 -1.90 14.84
CA LEU A 129 13.95 -1.82 13.91
C LEU A 129 13.50 -1.20 12.59
N GLY A 130 13.79 0.09 12.43
CA GLY A 130 13.44 0.89 11.25
C GLY A 130 12.28 1.84 11.51
N PHE A 131 12.42 3.09 11.04
CA PHE A 131 11.44 4.15 11.27
C PHE A 131 11.11 4.96 10.00
N ALA A 132 12.04 5.06 9.06
CA ALA A 132 11.77 5.63 7.74
C ALA A 132 10.78 4.78 6.93
N PHE A 133 10.07 5.40 5.98
CA PHE A 133 9.00 4.70 5.23
C PHE A 133 9.54 3.65 4.23
N LYS A 134 10.83 3.70 3.90
CA LYS A 134 11.55 2.72 3.08
C LYS A 134 13.03 2.73 3.40
N LYS A 135 13.77 1.75 2.88
CA LYS A 135 15.24 1.73 2.96
C LYS A 135 15.88 2.94 2.26
N ASP A 136 17.10 3.25 2.65
CA ASP A 136 17.97 4.23 1.98
C ASP A 136 17.41 5.67 1.96
N THR A 137 16.58 6.03 2.95
CA THR A 137 16.10 7.41 3.16
C THR A 137 15.89 7.70 4.65
N GLY A 138 16.03 8.97 5.05
CA GLY A 138 15.66 9.45 6.39
C GLY A 138 14.22 9.98 6.48
N ASP A 139 13.46 9.93 5.38
CA ASP A 139 12.09 10.44 5.32
C ASP A 139 11.12 9.53 6.10
N THR A 140 10.37 10.13 7.03
CA THR A 140 9.43 9.46 7.93
C THR A 140 7.98 9.77 7.62
N ARG A 141 7.70 10.65 6.63
CA ARG A 141 6.33 11.06 6.30
C ARG A 141 5.48 9.85 5.93
N GLU A 142 4.31 9.72 6.56
CA GLU A 142 3.40 8.57 6.41
C GLU A 142 4.08 7.21 6.57
N SER A 143 5.19 7.13 7.32
CA SER A 143 5.83 5.86 7.61
C SER A 143 4.88 4.99 8.43
N ALA A 144 4.73 3.73 8.02
CA ALA A 144 3.91 2.79 8.77
C ALA A 144 4.40 2.63 10.22
N ALA A 145 5.70 2.79 10.46
CA ALA A 145 6.30 2.71 11.80
C ALA A 145 5.80 3.78 12.79
N ILE A 146 5.22 4.89 12.31
CA ILE A 146 4.61 5.91 13.18
C ILE A 146 3.32 5.41 13.82
N THR A 147 2.57 4.59 13.08
CA THR A 147 1.23 4.12 13.47
C THR A 147 1.21 2.70 14.04
N LEU A 148 2.35 1.99 13.99
CA LEU A 148 2.50 0.65 14.56
C LEU A 148 2.37 0.65 16.08
#